data_AF-A0A3S4GJ49-F1
#
_entry.id   AF-A0A3S4GJ49-F1
#
_cell.length_a   1.000
_cell.length_b   1.000
_cell.length_c   1.000
_cell.angle_alpha   90.00
_cell.angle_beta   90.00
_cell.angle_gamma   90.00
#
_symmetry.space_group_name_H-M   'P 1'
#
loop_
_entity.id
_entity.type
_entity.pdbx_description
1 polymer ?
#
loop_
_entity_poly.entity_id
_entity_poly.type
_entity_poly.pdbx_seq_one_letter_code
_entity_poly.pdbx_strand_id
1 'polypeptide(L)'
;MMAQNPLKSFLAALIGLGLATVGVDANTGVYRFTFDSVHLSDGVQFIVVVIGLFSVSEILLMLEHTSSGQTLVRKTGRMLFNLKEGAQCIGTTLRSSVIGFFVGVLPGAGRPSPAPLPI
;
A
#
# COMPACT_ATOMS: atom_id res chain seq x y z
N MET A 1 12.88 2.31 13.29
CA MET A 1 11.72 1.80 14.04
C MET A 1 11.75 0.28 13.97
N MET A 2 12.48 -0.36 14.88
CA MET A 2 12.50 -1.82 14.97
C MET A 2 11.19 -2.27 15.60
N ALA A 3 10.58 -3.31 15.03
CA ALA A 3 9.33 -3.85 15.52
C ALA A 3 9.45 -4.23 16.99
N GLN A 4 8.65 -3.58 17.84
CA GLN A 4 8.65 -3.80 19.29
C GLN A 4 8.28 -5.25 19.67
N ASN A 5 7.77 -6.03 18.72
CA ASN A 5 7.45 -7.45 18.87
C ASN A 5 7.87 -8.25 17.62
N PRO A 6 9.02 -8.97 17.65
CA PRO A 6 9.53 -9.71 16.49
C PRO A 6 8.58 -10.82 16.02
N LEU A 7 7.81 -11.41 16.96
CA LEU A 7 6.81 -12.43 16.66
C LEU A 7 5.72 -11.90 15.72
N LYS A 8 5.28 -10.66 15.93
CA LYS A 8 4.21 -10.03 15.14
C LYS A 8 4.68 -9.71 13.71
N SER A 9 5.94 -9.28 13.57
CA SER A 9 6.56 -9.08 12.26
C SER A 9 6.79 -10.39 11.52
N PHE A 10 7.19 -11.45 12.21
CA PHE A 10 7.35 -12.77 11.60
C PHE A 10 6.01 -13.32 11.10
N LEU A 11 4.94 -13.21 11.89
CA LEU A 11 3.58 -13.58 11.47
C LEU A 11 3.13 -12.77 10.24
N ALA A 12 3.34 -11.45 10.24
CA ALA A 12 3.01 -10.60 9.09
C ALA A 12 3.81 -11.01 7.83
N ALA A 13 5.09 -11.34 7.98
CA ALA A 13 5.93 -11.83 6.89
C ALA A 13 5.45 -13.20 6.36
N LEU A 14 5.05 -14.13 7.24
CA LEU A 14 4.49 -15.42 6.84
C LEU A 14 3.17 -15.28 6.07
N ILE A 15 2.30 -14.36 6.50
CA ILE A 15 1.05 -14.07 5.78
C ILE A 15 1.36 -13.50 4.38
N GLY A 16 2.28 -12.53 4.30
CA GLY A 16 2.70 -11.97 3.02
C GLY A 16 3.35 -13.01 2.09
N LEU A 17 4.19 -13.88 2.64
CA LEU A 17 4.82 -14.98 1.90
C LEU A 17 3.77 -15.98 1.41
N GLY A 18 2.77 -16.32 2.24
CA GLY A 18 1.65 -17.18 1.84
C GLY A 18 0.90 -16.60 0.64
N LEU A 19 0.53 -15.32 0.70
CA LEU A 19 -0.14 -14.63 -0.41
C LEU A 19 0.72 -14.59 -1.69
N ALA A 20 2.04 -14.44 -1.56
CA ALA A 20 2.96 -14.41 -2.69
C ALA A 20 3.11 -15.78 -3.41
N THR A 21 2.72 -16.88 -2.77
CA THR A 21 2.78 -18.23 -3.36
C THR A 21 1.54 -18.61 -4.18
N VAL A 22 0.52 -17.76 -4.20
CA VAL A 22 -0.71 -17.97 -5.00
C VAL A 22 -0.45 -17.56 -6.44
N GLY A 23 -0.73 -18.46 -7.39
CA GLY A 23 -0.62 -18.20 -8.83
C GLY A 23 0.13 -19.30 -9.58
N VAL A 24 0.53 -18.99 -10.81
CA VAL A 24 1.37 -19.87 -11.63
C VAL A 24 2.83 -19.76 -11.19
N ASP A 25 3.44 -20.91 -10.89
CA ASP A 25 4.88 -20.98 -10.64
C ASP A 25 5.65 -20.71 -11.96
N ALA A 26 6.47 -19.66 -11.99
CA ALA A 26 7.18 -19.23 -13.19
C ALA A 26 8.20 -20.25 -13.74
N ASN A 27 8.63 -21.22 -12.91
CA ASN A 27 9.64 -22.19 -13.27
C ASN A 27 9.02 -23.51 -13.79
N THR A 28 7.91 -23.93 -13.19
CA THR A 28 7.27 -25.22 -13.48
C THR A 28 5.92 -25.11 -14.19
N GLY A 29 5.32 -23.92 -14.27
CA GLY A 29 4.00 -23.71 -14.88
C GLY A 29 2.84 -24.33 -14.11
N VAL A 30 3.08 -24.83 -12.89
CA VAL A 30 2.06 -25.47 -12.05
C VAL A 30 1.25 -24.41 -11.32
N TYR A 31 -0.07 -24.54 -11.39
CA TYR A 31 -1.02 -23.71 -10.65
C TYR A 31 -0.99 -24.04 -9.16
N ARG A 32 -0.64 -23.06 -8.31
CA ARG A 32 -0.65 -23.20 -6.86
C ARG A 32 -1.74 -22.31 -6.26
N PHE A 33 -2.61 -22.93 -5.46
CA PHE A 33 -3.72 -22.25 -4.75
C PHE A 33 -4.69 -21.48 -5.66
N THR A 34 -4.85 -21.92 -6.91
CA THR A 34 -5.63 -21.22 -7.95
C THR A 34 -7.10 -21.64 -8.01
N PHE A 35 -7.47 -22.75 -7.36
CA PHE A 35 -8.85 -23.26 -7.21
C PHE A 35 -9.69 -23.25 -8.50
N ASP A 36 -9.07 -23.56 -9.66
CA ASP A 36 -9.71 -23.57 -10.99
C ASP A 36 -10.21 -22.19 -11.50
N SER A 37 -9.85 -21.09 -10.83
CA SER A 37 -10.23 -19.74 -11.23
C SER A 37 -9.14 -19.05 -12.04
N VAL A 38 -9.47 -18.65 -13.27
CA VAL A 38 -8.56 -17.92 -14.19
C VAL A 38 -8.06 -16.61 -13.57
N HIS A 39 -8.86 -15.97 -12.71
CA HIS A 39 -8.46 -14.72 -12.04
C HIS A 39 -7.35 -14.90 -11.01
N LEU A 40 -7.17 -16.11 -10.46
CA LEU A 40 -6.07 -16.41 -9.54
C LEU A 40 -4.83 -16.94 -10.27
N SER A 41 -4.95 -17.29 -11.57
CA SER A 41 -3.83 -17.80 -12.37
C SER A 41 -2.69 -16.79 -12.45
N ASP A 42 -3.02 -15.51 -12.55
CA ASP A 42 -2.07 -14.39 -12.56
C ASP A 42 -1.56 -14.02 -11.15
N GLY A 43 -1.99 -14.77 -10.12
CA GLY A 43 -1.68 -14.52 -8.73
C GLY A 43 -2.47 -13.35 -8.12
N VAL A 44 -2.10 -12.97 -6.90
CA VAL A 44 -2.73 -11.81 -6.24
C VAL A 44 -2.01 -10.54 -6.66
N GLN A 45 -2.72 -9.63 -7.32
CA GLN A 45 -2.16 -8.34 -7.74
C GLN A 45 -1.61 -7.55 -6.54
N PHE A 46 -0.34 -7.16 -6.63
CA PHE A 46 0.35 -6.41 -5.58
C PHE A 46 -0.42 -5.14 -5.15
N ILE A 47 -0.95 -4.40 -6.12
CA ILE A 47 -1.73 -3.17 -5.88
C ILE A 47 -2.95 -3.47 -5.00
N VAL A 48 -3.65 -4.57 -5.25
CA VAL A 48 -4.85 -4.97 -4.50
C VAL A 48 -4.50 -5.29 -3.05
N VAL A 49 -3.39 -6.01 -2.82
CA VAL A 49 -2.92 -6.33 -1.46
C VAL A 49 -2.56 -5.06 -0.69
N VAL A 50 -1.82 -4.13 -1.31
CA VAL A 50 -1.38 -2.89 -0.66
C VAL A 50 -2.58 -2.01 -0.30
N ILE A 51 -3.50 -1.77 -1.24
CA ILE A 51 -4.69 -0.96 -0.99
C ILE A 51 -5.56 -1.61 0.09
N GLY A 52 -5.79 -2.92 0.02
CA GLY A 52 -6.59 -3.65 1.00
C GLY A 52 -6.03 -3.59 2.42
N LEU A 53 -4.73 -3.88 2.60
CA LEU A 53 -4.08 -3.83 3.90
C LEU A 53 -4.08 -2.41 4.49
N PHE A 54 -3.86 -1.40 3.65
CA PHE A 54 -3.91 -0.01 4.07
C PHE A 54 -5.33 0.39 4.52
N SER A 55 -6.35 0.04 3.73
CA SER A 55 -7.75 0.33 4.07
C SER A 55 -8.18 -0.31 5.38
N VAL A 56 -7.80 -1.57 5.62
CA VAL A 56 -8.09 -2.25 6.89
C VAL A 56 -7.41 -1.53 8.07
N SER A 57 -6.16 -1.10 7.91
CA SER A 57 -5.45 -0.33 8.94
C SER A 57 -6.14 0.98 9.28
N GLU A 58 -6.56 1.76 8.27
CA GLU A 58 -7.27 3.03 8.47
C GLU A 58 -8.62 2.83 9.18
N ILE A 59 -9.39 1.81 8.81
CA ILE A 59 -10.68 1.51 9.46
C ILE A 59 -10.47 1.13 10.93
N LEU A 60 -9.45 0.31 11.23
CA LEU A 60 -9.13 -0.07 12.60
C LEU A 60 -8.71 1.14 13.44
N LEU A 61 -7.90 2.04 12.90
CA LEU A 61 -7.51 3.28 13.56
C LEU A 61 -8.73 4.20 13.77
N MET A 62 -9.59 4.35 12.77
CA MET A 62 -10.82 5.14 12.89
C MET A 62 -11.73 4.59 13.99
N LEU A 63 -11.84 3.27 14.10
CA LEU A 63 -12.62 2.60 15.15
C LEU A 63 -11.98 2.79 16.53
N GLU A 64 -10.66 2.69 16.64
CA GLU A 64 -9.92 2.94 17.89
C GLU A 64 -10.09 4.38 18.38
N HIS A 65 -9.98 5.36 17.47
CA HIS A 65 -10.20 6.78 17.76
C HIS A 65 -11.65 7.08 18.13
N THR A 66 -12.61 6.40 17.50
CA THR A 66 -14.05 6.51 17.84
C THR A 66 -14.34 5.88 19.20
N SER A 67 -13.71 4.75 19.53
CA SER A 67 -13.94 4.02 20.78
C SER A 67 -13.20 4.64 21.98
N SER A 68 -12.09 5.36 21.76
CA SER A 68 -11.32 6.05 22.81
C SER A 68 -11.92 7.39 23.27
N GLY A 69 -13.16 7.71 22.92
CA GLY A 69 -13.91 8.79 23.55
C GLY A 69 -13.27 10.17 23.37
N GLN A 70 -12.67 10.47 22.21
CA GLN A 70 -12.36 11.86 21.89
C GLN A 70 -13.67 12.61 21.73
N THR A 71 -13.96 13.37 22.79
CA THR A 71 -14.86 14.51 22.86
C THR A 71 -15.16 15.02 21.47
N LEU A 72 -16.44 14.98 21.09
CA LEU A 72 -17.01 15.73 19.97
C LEU A 72 -16.13 16.95 19.72
N VAL A 73 -15.26 16.86 18.70
CA VAL A 73 -14.45 18.01 18.29
C VAL A 73 -15.50 19.06 17.98
N ARG A 74 -15.58 20.04 18.89
CA ARG A 74 -16.52 21.14 18.85
C ARG A 74 -16.54 21.56 17.39
N LYS A 75 -17.72 21.42 16.77
CA LYS A 75 -18.02 21.82 15.40
C LYS A 75 -17.57 23.28 15.26
N THR A 76 -16.29 23.51 14.97
CA THR A 76 -15.79 24.82 14.61
C THR A 76 -16.38 25.01 13.24
N GLY A 77 -17.41 25.86 13.20
CA GLY A 77 -18.17 26.21 12.01
C GLY A 77 -17.31 26.96 11.01
N ARG A 78 -16.30 26.30 10.45
CA ARG A 78 -15.60 26.70 9.24
C ARG A 78 -15.68 25.54 8.26
N MET A 79 -16.82 25.50 7.59
CA MET A 79 -17.17 24.52 6.57
C MET A 79 -16.42 24.74 5.25
N LEU A 80 -15.55 25.75 5.17
CA LEU A 80 -14.77 26.03 3.97
C LEU A 80 -13.32 26.35 4.35
N PHE A 81 -12.43 25.54 3.77
CA PHE A 81 -10.98 25.74 3.69
C PHE A 81 -10.69 27.22 3.38
N ASN A 82 -9.87 27.88 4.20
CA ASN A 82 -9.51 29.26 3.90
C ASN A 82 -8.52 29.25 2.73
N LEU A 83 -8.75 30.06 1.68
CA LEU A 83 -7.79 30.23 0.57
C LEU A 83 -6.38 30.58 1.08
N LYS A 84 -6.30 31.22 2.25
CA LYS A 84 -5.05 31.53 2.96
C LYS A 84 -4.32 30.29 3.49
N GLU A 85 -5.05 29.27 3.96
CA GLU A 85 -4.48 27.98 4.40
C GLU A 85 -4.02 27.16 3.18
N GLY A 86 -4.78 27.20 2.08
CA GLY A 86 -4.35 26.62 0.80
C GLY A 86 -3.06 27.25 0.28
N ALA A 87 -2.94 28.59 0.34
CA ALA A 87 -1.73 29.31 -0.07
C ALA A 87 -0.49 28.96 0.77
N GLN A 88 -0.67 28.64 2.06
CA GLN A 88 0.44 28.18 2.91
C GLN A 88 0.93 26.77 2.54
N CYS A 89 0.06 25.93 1.98
CA CYS A 89 0.41 24.57 1.53
C CYS A 89 1.01 24.54 0.11
N ILE A 90 0.85 25.59 -0.70
CA ILE A 90 1.39 25.62 -2.08
C ILE A 90 2.91 25.39 -2.09
N GLY A 91 3.66 25.95 -1.13
CA GLY A 91 5.12 25.77 -1.07
C GLY A 91 5.55 24.33 -0.80
N THR A 92 4.83 23.61 0.06
CA THR A 92 5.12 22.19 0.33
C THR A 92 4.68 21.30 -0.83
N THR A 93 3.51 21.59 -1.44
CA THR A 93 3.02 20.89 -2.64
C THR A 93 3.97 21.08 -3.82
N LEU A 94 4.45 22.30 -4.09
CA LEU A 94 5.35 22.54 -5.23
C LEU A 94 6.67 21.78 -5.05
N ARG A 95 7.25 21.81 -3.83
CA ARG A 95 8.49 21.10 -3.52
C ARG A 95 8.35 19.59 -3.64
N SER A 96 7.25 19.01 -3.13
CA SER A 96 7.01 17.57 -3.26
C SER A 96 6.69 17.15 -4.69
N SER A 97 5.96 17.99 -5.45
CA SER A 97 5.69 17.75 -6.87
C SER A 97 6.96 17.79 -7.72
N VAL A 98 7.90 18.69 -7.46
CA VAL A 98 9.19 18.72 -8.18
C VAL A 98 9.98 17.45 -7.91
N ILE A 99 10.12 17.06 -6.63
CA ILE A 99 10.83 15.82 -6.28
C ILE A 99 10.12 14.60 -6.88
N GLY A 100 8.79 14.53 -6.78
CA GLY A 100 7.98 13.46 -7.37
C GLY A 100 8.04 13.42 -8.89
N PHE A 101 8.13 14.57 -9.56
CA PHE A 101 8.29 14.67 -11.01
C PHE A 101 9.64 14.11 -11.44
N PHE A 102 10.74 14.50 -10.79
CA PHE A 102 12.07 13.97 -11.10
C PHE A 102 12.16 12.46 -10.83
N VAL A 103 11.61 11.98 -9.71
CA VAL A 103 11.54 10.55 -9.40
C VAL A 103 10.65 9.80 -10.39
N GLY A 104 9.54 10.39 -10.83
CA GLY A 104 8.62 9.77 -11.79
C GLY A 104 9.12 9.78 -13.23
N VAL A 105 9.94 10.77 -13.61
CA VAL A 105 10.54 10.86 -14.95
C VAL A 105 11.69 9.87 -15.14
N LEU A 106 12.34 9.42 -14.06
CA LEU A 106 13.43 8.45 -14.11
C LEU A 106 12.92 7.08 -14.62
N PRO A 107 13.28 6.67 -15.85
CA PRO A 107 12.89 5.38 -16.38
C PRO A 107 13.80 4.30 -15.79
N GLY A 108 13.23 3.39 -15.00
CA GLY A 108 13.95 2.18 -14.55
C GLY A 108 13.85 1.82 -13.06
N ALA A 109 13.24 2.64 -12.20
CA ALA A 109 13.22 2.38 -10.76
C ALA A 109 12.29 1.24 -10.29
N GLY A 110 11.58 0.54 -11.19
CA GLY A 110 10.51 -0.40 -10.80
C GLY A 110 10.32 -1.66 -11.63
N ARG A 111 11.18 -1.96 -12.63
CA ARG A 111 11.08 -3.26 -13.31
C ARG A 111 12.16 -4.19 -12.79
N PRO A 112 11.82 -5.33 -12.14
CA PRO A 112 12.68 -6.49 -12.25
C PRO A 112 12.72 -6.81 -13.74
N SER A 113 13.88 -6.59 -14.37
CA SER A 113 14.10 -7.02 -15.75
C SER A 113 13.85 -8.53 -15.80
N PRO A 114 12.91 -9.03 -16.63
CA PRO A 114 13.02 -10.43 -17.03
C PRO A 114 14.32 -10.50 -17.85
N ALA A 115 15.37 -11.06 -17.25
CA ALA A 115 16.55 -11.42 -18.02
C ALA A 115 16.07 -12.40 -19.10
N PRO A 116 16.39 -12.20 -20.40
CA PRO A 116 16.20 -13.25 -21.38
C PRO A 116 17.10 -14.43 -20.95
N LEU A 117 16.47 -15.55 -20.63
CA LEU A 117 17.15 -16.83 -20.46
C LEU A 117 17.87 -17.13 -21.78
N PRO A 118 19.21 -17.31 -21.80
CA PRO A 118 19.82 -18.07 -22.87
C PRO A 118 19.43 -19.54 -22.67
N ILE A 119 19.05 -20.17 -23.79
CA ILE A 119 18.76 -21.60 -24.03
C ILE A 119 17.50 -22.19 -23.39
#